data_AF-A0A953UGS4-F1
#
_entry.id   AF-A0A953UGS4-F1
#
_cell.length_a   1.000
_cell.length_b   1.000
_cell.length_c   1.000
_cell.angle_alpha   90.00
_cell.angle_beta   90.00
_cell.angle_gamma   90.00
#
_symmetry.space_group_name_H-M   'P 1'
#
loop_
_entity.id
_entity.type
_entity.pdbx_description
1 polymer ?
#
loop_
_entity_poly.entity_id
_entity_poly.type
_entity_poly.pdbx_seq_one_letter_code
_entity_poly.pdbx_strand_id
1 'polypeptide(L)'
;MIRNNDFAASEESAAAEHGNIQPVRQGAVNAHSRRRRSWGFGAATLAAAFALVVFVGDAVGQLSGVQFTPLAQGYSPDNNVVLHLKGPSDVLQADLVFQPGGQTGWHTHPGPVVVVIKSGALTEIHKNGCTTVHPAGSVFFEDAGEVHNALNQTGGVTDVYATFMSPSGAPPLIPAGDPGGVCRDRDHD
;
A
#
# COMPACT_ATOMS: atom_id res chain seq x y z
N MET A 1 -30.79 53.36 17.62
CA MET A 1 -29.52 53.21 16.87
C MET A 1 -29.83 52.28 15.70
N ILE A 2 -29.71 52.61 14.40
CA ILE A 2 -28.75 53.47 13.65
C ILE A 2 -27.32 52.90 13.78
N ARG A 3 -26.54 52.52 12.75
CA ARG A 3 -26.68 52.25 11.27
C ARG A 3 -25.43 51.40 10.87
N ASN A 4 -25.21 50.78 9.70
CA ASN A 4 -25.86 50.62 8.37
C ASN A 4 -25.97 49.08 8.09
N ASN A 5 -26.32 48.45 6.94
CA ASN A 5 -26.52 48.74 5.51
C ASN A 5 -25.28 48.87 4.57
N ASP A 6 -24.89 47.74 3.96
CA ASP A 6 -24.70 47.46 2.51
C ASP A 6 -24.02 48.48 1.56
N PHE A 7 -23.20 47.96 0.62
CA PHE A 7 -23.55 47.89 -0.81
C PHE A 7 -22.63 46.90 -1.58
N ALA A 8 -22.91 46.64 -2.87
CA ALA A 8 -22.30 45.57 -3.69
C ALA A 8 -21.87 46.04 -5.10
N ALA A 9 -21.42 45.10 -5.96
CA ALA A 9 -21.04 45.24 -7.40
C ALA A 9 -19.72 45.99 -7.69
N SER A 10 -19.00 45.78 -8.81
CA SER A 10 -19.00 44.71 -9.86
C SER A 10 -17.67 44.73 -10.67
N GLU A 11 -17.50 43.79 -11.62
CA GLU A 11 -16.69 43.83 -12.89
C GLU A 11 -15.22 44.35 -12.84
N GLU A 12 -14.16 43.73 -13.40
CA GLU A 12 -13.87 42.89 -14.59
C GLU A 12 -12.94 43.60 -15.60
N SER A 13 -11.89 42.87 -16.05
CA SER A 13 -11.04 43.10 -17.25
C SER A 13 -9.93 44.17 -17.29
N ALA A 14 -8.70 43.70 -17.04
CA ALA A 14 -7.55 43.68 -17.96
C ALA A 14 -6.76 44.95 -18.43
N ALA A 15 -5.48 44.66 -18.73
CA ALA A 15 -4.68 45.11 -19.89
C ALA A 15 -3.50 46.12 -19.72
N ALA A 16 -2.50 45.88 -20.58
CA ALA A 16 -1.50 46.80 -21.15
C ALA A 16 -0.33 47.34 -20.29
N GLU A 17 0.85 46.75 -20.55
CA GLU A 17 2.21 47.28 -20.34
C GLU A 17 2.48 48.59 -21.13
N HIS A 18 3.26 49.51 -20.54
CA HIS A 18 3.99 50.58 -21.25
C HIS A 18 5.28 50.94 -20.49
N GLY A 19 6.44 50.91 -21.15
CA GLY A 19 7.76 51.19 -20.56
C GLY A 19 8.43 52.50 -21.05
N ASN A 20 9.63 52.85 -20.54
CA ASN A 20 10.38 54.02 -21.02
C ASN A 20 11.93 53.98 -20.88
N ILE A 21 12.61 53.96 -22.03
CA ILE A 21 13.87 54.65 -22.46
C ILE A 21 15.05 54.90 -21.46
N GLN A 22 16.18 54.22 -21.76
CA GLN A 22 17.59 54.66 -21.94
C GLN A 22 18.15 55.95 -21.28
N PRO A 23 19.45 55.96 -20.90
CA PRO A 23 20.42 56.67 -21.76
C PRO A 23 21.77 55.94 -22.04
N VAL A 24 22.62 56.55 -22.89
CA VAL A 24 23.73 55.92 -23.64
C VAL A 24 25.13 56.21 -23.07
N ARG A 25 26.08 55.25 -23.19
CA ARG A 25 27.50 55.55 -23.40
C ARG A 25 28.24 54.49 -24.25
N GLN A 26 29.27 54.89 -24.99
CA GLN A 26 30.04 54.06 -25.93
C GLN A 26 31.27 53.40 -25.27
N GLY A 27 31.74 52.26 -25.79
CA GLY A 27 33.02 51.66 -25.37
C GLY A 27 33.51 50.42 -26.14
N ALA A 28 34.74 50.49 -26.65
CA ALA A 28 35.74 49.42 -26.81
C ALA A 28 35.44 48.10 -27.60
N VAL A 29 35.86 48.10 -28.87
CA VAL A 29 36.66 47.09 -29.62
C VAL A 29 36.63 45.57 -29.32
N ASN A 30 36.47 44.80 -30.42
CA ASN A 30 37.18 43.57 -30.82
C ASN A 30 37.46 42.43 -29.81
N ALA A 31 36.78 41.28 -30.03
CA ALA A 31 37.28 39.95 -29.68
C ALA A 31 36.92 38.90 -30.78
N HIS A 32 37.63 37.77 -30.81
CA HIS A 32 37.76 36.90 -32.00
C HIS A 32 36.52 36.12 -32.48
N SER A 33 36.63 35.66 -33.72
CA SER A 33 35.65 34.87 -34.48
C SER A 33 35.42 33.44 -33.99
N ARG A 34 34.22 32.92 -34.27
CA ARG A 34 33.81 31.51 -34.18
C ARG A 34 34.89 30.52 -34.67
N ARG A 35 35.08 29.38 -33.97
CA ARG A 35 34.63 28.05 -34.46
C ARG A 35 34.87 26.86 -33.49
N ARG A 36 33.76 26.14 -33.22
CA ARG A 36 33.59 24.67 -33.23
C ARG A 36 34.43 23.74 -32.31
N ARG A 37 33.71 23.23 -31.30
CA ARG A 37 33.22 21.82 -31.20
C ARG A 37 34.25 20.69 -31.35
N SER A 38 34.61 20.10 -30.21
CA SER A 38 34.72 18.64 -30.03
C SER A 38 34.49 18.29 -28.55
N TRP A 39 33.34 17.68 -28.21
CA TRP A 39 33.19 16.96 -26.94
C TRP A 39 33.67 15.53 -27.16
N GLY A 40 34.61 15.10 -26.32
CA GLY A 40 35.09 13.72 -26.29
C GLY A 40 34.16 12.81 -25.49
N PHE A 41 34.19 11.53 -25.85
CA PHE A 41 33.62 10.40 -25.12
C PHE A 41 33.95 10.47 -23.61
N GLY A 42 33.09 10.06 -22.69
CA GLY A 42 31.92 9.20 -22.85
C GLY A 42 32.11 7.91 -22.06
N ALA A 43 31.92 7.98 -20.74
CA ALA A 43 32.18 6.88 -19.81
C ALA A 43 31.15 6.87 -18.66
N ALA A 44 29.87 6.70 -19.01
CA ALA A 44 28.81 6.49 -18.02
C ALA A 44 28.83 5.03 -17.57
N THR A 45 29.52 4.72 -16.47
CA THR A 45 29.52 3.39 -15.87
C THR A 45 28.19 3.09 -15.18
N LEU A 46 27.22 2.62 -15.96
CA LEU A 46 25.99 2.01 -15.45
C LEU A 46 26.34 0.68 -14.76
N ALA A 47 26.70 0.76 -13.48
CA ALA A 47 26.73 -0.39 -12.59
C ALA A 47 25.29 -0.86 -12.36
N ALA A 48 24.82 -1.78 -13.23
CA ALA A 48 23.52 -2.40 -13.10
C ALA A 48 23.49 -3.27 -11.84
N ALA A 49 23.03 -2.70 -10.74
CA ALA A 49 22.79 -3.40 -9.49
C ALA A 49 21.62 -4.37 -9.67
N PHE A 50 21.91 -5.56 -10.18
CA PHE A 50 20.99 -6.69 -10.12
C PHE A 50 20.70 -6.98 -8.65
N ALA A 51 19.50 -6.56 -8.19
CA ALA A 51 18.98 -6.97 -6.90
C ALA A 51 18.84 -8.50 -6.93
N LEU A 52 19.73 -9.18 -6.19
CA LEU A 52 19.72 -10.63 -6.09
C LEU A 52 18.52 -11.06 -5.24
N VAL A 53 17.36 -11.22 -5.88
CA VAL A 53 16.18 -11.80 -5.23
C VAL A 53 16.48 -13.27 -4.94
N VAL A 54 16.99 -13.53 -3.74
CA VAL A 54 17.20 -14.89 -3.24
C VAL A 54 15.83 -15.47 -2.90
N PHE A 55 15.17 -16.03 -3.91
CA PHE A 55 14.14 -17.03 -3.67
C PHE A 55 14.81 -18.20 -2.96
N VAL A 56 14.60 -18.31 -1.65
CA VAL A 56 14.81 -19.55 -0.91
C VAL A 56 13.70 -20.50 -1.35
N GLY A 57 13.89 -21.10 -2.52
CA GLY A 57 13.07 -22.21 -2.99
C GLY A 57 13.38 -23.40 -2.10
N ASP A 58 12.58 -23.60 -1.06
CA ASP A 58 12.67 -24.78 -0.20
C ASP A 58 12.68 -26.03 -1.08
N ALA A 59 13.71 -26.87 -0.89
CA ALA A 59 13.91 -28.06 -1.69
C ALA A 59 12.93 -29.16 -1.26
N VAL A 60 11.64 -28.98 -1.59
CA VAL A 60 10.56 -29.93 -1.30
C VAL A 60 10.89 -31.27 -1.97
N GLY A 61 11.35 -32.23 -1.16
CA GLY A 61 11.83 -33.52 -1.66
C GLY A 61 10.77 -34.23 -2.48
N GLN A 62 11.14 -34.74 -3.66
CA GLN A 62 10.18 -35.22 -4.65
C GLN A 62 9.36 -36.42 -4.12
N LEU A 63 8.11 -36.13 -3.76
CA LEU A 63 7.17 -37.11 -3.21
C LEU A 63 6.75 -38.10 -4.30
N SER A 64 7.10 -39.38 -4.13
CA SER A 64 6.79 -40.41 -5.11
C SER A 64 5.28 -40.65 -5.20
N GLY A 65 4.70 -40.41 -6.37
CA GLY A 65 3.26 -40.54 -6.62
C GLY A 65 2.39 -39.34 -6.21
N VAL A 66 2.99 -38.24 -5.74
CA VAL A 66 2.26 -37.02 -5.34
C VAL A 66 2.83 -35.80 -6.07
N GLN A 67 2.01 -35.10 -6.86
CA GLN A 67 2.37 -33.78 -7.36
C GLN A 67 2.17 -32.75 -6.25
N PHE A 68 3.27 -32.18 -5.76
CA PHE A 68 3.23 -30.98 -4.93
C PHE A 68 3.27 -29.73 -5.84
N THR A 69 2.45 -28.74 -5.55
CA THR A 69 2.44 -27.45 -6.26
C THR A 69 2.02 -26.38 -5.26
N PRO A 70 2.95 -25.55 -4.76
CA PRO A 70 2.64 -24.53 -3.77
C PRO A 70 1.79 -23.42 -4.42
N LEU A 71 0.73 -22.99 -3.75
CA LEU A 71 -0.13 -21.91 -4.21
C LEU A 71 0.37 -20.55 -3.67
N ALA A 72 0.68 -20.50 -2.38
CA ALA A 72 1.34 -19.40 -1.69
C ALA A 72 2.19 -19.96 -0.54
N GLN A 73 3.18 -19.18 -0.08
CA GLN A 73 4.01 -19.46 1.10
C GLN A 73 4.32 -18.12 1.78
N GLY A 74 4.33 -18.11 3.12
CA GLY A 74 4.60 -16.91 3.90
C GLY A 74 5.28 -17.22 5.22
N TYR A 75 6.00 -16.23 5.74
CA TYR A 75 6.71 -16.28 7.02
C TYR A 75 6.02 -15.37 8.06
N SER A 76 5.89 -15.85 9.29
CA SER A 76 5.65 -15.01 10.47
C SER A 76 6.81 -15.20 11.46
N PRO A 77 7.26 -14.13 12.15
CA PRO A 77 8.20 -14.23 13.27
C PRO A 77 7.55 -14.71 14.58
N ASP A 78 6.22 -14.90 14.62
CA ASP A 78 5.48 -15.23 15.84
C ASP A 78 5.84 -16.62 16.36
N ASN A 79 6.35 -16.67 17.59
CA ASN A 79 6.79 -17.91 18.24
C ASN A 79 5.67 -18.67 18.97
N ASN A 80 4.43 -18.17 18.93
CA ASN A 80 3.27 -18.74 19.62
C ASN A 80 1.96 -18.44 18.86
N VAL A 81 1.61 -19.31 17.91
CA VAL A 81 0.37 -19.23 17.14
C VAL A 81 -0.61 -20.31 17.64
N VAL A 82 -1.80 -19.90 18.09
CA VAL A 82 -2.81 -20.80 18.66
C VAL A 82 -4.16 -20.57 17.98
N LEU A 83 -4.48 -21.39 16.99
CA LEU A 83 -5.75 -21.31 16.27
C LEU A 83 -6.82 -22.13 17.02
N HIS A 84 -7.81 -21.44 17.59
CA HIS A 84 -8.85 -22.06 18.43
C HIS A 84 -10.23 -22.04 17.77
N LEU A 85 -10.82 -23.23 17.62
CA LEU A 85 -12.18 -23.42 17.10
C LEU A 85 -12.89 -24.54 17.90
N LYS A 86 -14.22 -24.54 17.95
CA LYS A 86 -15.01 -25.44 18.82
C LYS A 86 -16.23 -26.01 18.08
N GLY A 87 -16.38 -27.33 18.13
CA GLY A 87 -17.52 -28.05 17.55
C GLY A 87 -17.36 -28.37 16.06
N PRO A 88 -18.44 -28.81 15.38
CA PRO A 88 -18.45 -29.04 13.94
C PRO A 88 -18.05 -27.76 13.20
N SER A 89 -17.11 -27.90 12.26
CA SER A 89 -16.39 -26.77 11.66
C SER A 89 -16.22 -26.97 10.16
N ASP A 90 -16.34 -25.88 9.40
CA ASP A 90 -16.04 -25.83 7.97
C ASP A 90 -14.68 -25.15 7.75
N VAL A 91 -14.00 -25.52 6.67
CA VAL A 91 -12.73 -24.89 6.24
C VAL A 91 -12.88 -24.40 4.81
N LEU A 92 -12.69 -23.10 4.60
CA LEU A 92 -12.73 -22.46 3.30
C LEU A 92 -11.35 -21.89 2.96
N GLN A 93 -10.74 -22.37 1.88
CA GLN A 93 -9.56 -21.75 1.28
C GLN A 93 -9.98 -20.89 0.08
N ALA A 94 -9.51 -19.64 0.04
CA ALA A 94 -9.86 -18.66 -0.98
C ALA A 94 -8.62 -17.93 -1.52
N ASP A 95 -8.59 -17.72 -2.84
CA ASP A 95 -7.75 -16.72 -3.51
C ASP A 95 -8.52 -15.39 -3.50
N LEU A 96 -7.92 -14.34 -2.94
CA LEU A 96 -8.50 -13.02 -2.76
C LEU A 96 -7.65 -11.99 -3.53
N VAL A 97 -8.15 -11.59 -4.70
CA VAL A 97 -7.48 -10.63 -5.60
C VAL A 97 -7.94 -9.20 -5.33
N PHE A 98 -7.23 -8.48 -4.46
CA PHE A 98 -7.51 -7.09 -4.14
C PHE A 98 -6.97 -6.16 -5.25
N GLN A 99 -7.87 -5.51 -5.98
CA GLN A 99 -7.53 -4.38 -6.86
C GLN A 99 -7.02 -3.17 -6.05
N PRO A 100 -6.31 -2.19 -6.66
CA PRO A 100 -5.90 -0.96 -5.96
C PRO A 100 -7.09 -0.26 -5.27
N GLY A 101 -6.98 0.01 -3.96
CA GLY A 101 -8.07 0.59 -3.16
C GLY A 101 -9.22 -0.36 -2.84
N GLY A 102 -9.16 -1.63 -3.24
CA GLY A 102 -10.12 -2.66 -2.84
C GLY A 102 -9.99 -3.00 -1.35
N GLN A 103 -11.11 -3.30 -0.68
CA GLN A 103 -11.17 -3.59 0.75
C GLN A 103 -12.30 -4.57 1.09
N THR A 104 -12.20 -5.24 2.24
CA THR A 104 -13.27 -6.09 2.80
C THR A 104 -14.40 -5.27 3.42
N GLY A 105 -14.08 -4.09 3.95
CA GLY A 105 -14.94 -3.35 4.87
C GLY A 105 -14.79 -3.85 6.31
N TRP A 106 -15.40 -3.13 7.26
CA TRP A 106 -15.39 -3.53 8.66
C TRP A 106 -16.17 -4.83 8.89
N HIS A 107 -15.53 -5.81 9.51
CA HIS A 107 -16.11 -7.13 9.76
C HIS A 107 -15.44 -7.85 10.94
N THR A 108 -15.95 -9.03 11.27
CA THR A 108 -15.32 -10.03 12.14
C THR A 108 -15.39 -11.42 11.50
N HIS A 109 -14.63 -12.38 12.04
CA HIS A 109 -14.73 -13.80 11.68
C HIS A 109 -15.35 -14.62 12.83
N PRO A 110 -16.17 -15.66 12.54
CA PRO A 110 -16.74 -16.54 13.57
C PRO A 110 -15.75 -17.60 14.10
N GLY A 111 -14.55 -17.66 13.54
CA GLY A 111 -13.44 -18.54 13.87
C GLY A 111 -12.14 -18.00 13.26
N PRO A 112 -10.97 -18.61 13.53
CA PRO A 112 -9.69 -18.05 13.12
C PRO A 112 -9.42 -18.16 11.61
N VAL A 113 -8.56 -17.28 11.09
CA VAL A 113 -8.11 -17.27 9.69
C VAL A 113 -6.58 -17.30 9.62
N VAL A 114 -6.05 -17.99 8.62
CA VAL A 114 -4.63 -17.91 8.22
C VAL A 114 -4.55 -17.18 6.88
N VAL A 115 -3.78 -16.09 6.81
CA VAL A 115 -3.73 -15.22 5.64
C VAL A 115 -2.30 -15.09 5.12
N VAL A 116 -2.04 -15.61 3.92
CA VAL A 116 -0.72 -15.60 3.27
C VAL A 116 -0.71 -14.57 2.14
N ILE A 117 0.20 -13.60 2.19
CA ILE A 117 0.34 -12.58 1.13
C ILE A 117 1.25 -13.14 0.03
N LYS A 118 0.66 -13.47 -1.12
CA LYS A 118 1.36 -14.07 -2.26
C LYS A 118 2.02 -13.02 -3.15
N SER A 119 1.39 -11.87 -3.35
CA SER A 119 2.03 -10.71 -4.01
C SER A 119 1.36 -9.39 -3.59
N GLY A 120 2.06 -8.27 -3.76
CA GLY A 120 1.61 -6.95 -3.32
C GLY A 120 1.81 -6.72 -1.81
N ALA A 121 0.89 -6.00 -1.19
CA ALA A 121 0.79 -5.85 0.27
C ALA A 121 -0.65 -5.57 0.69
N LEU A 122 -1.04 -6.04 1.87
CA LEU A 122 -2.36 -5.84 2.47
C LEU A 122 -2.21 -5.00 3.74
N THR A 123 -2.97 -3.92 3.86
CA THR A 123 -3.06 -3.13 5.09
C THR A 123 -4.27 -3.61 5.87
N GLU A 124 -4.06 -4.03 7.11
CA GLU A 124 -5.11 -4.32 8.08
C GLU A 124 -5.33 -3.09 8.96
N ILE A 125 -6.57 -2.61 9.09
CA ILE A 125 -6.97 -1.58 10.06
C ILE A 125 -7.68 -2.28 11.22
N HIS A 126 -7.12 -2.15 12.42
CA HIS A 126 -7.67 -2.76 13.63
C HIS A 126 -8.73 -1.87 14.31
N LYS A 127 -9.55 -2.43 15.20
CA LYS A 127 -10.61 -1.71 15.94
C LYS A 127 -10.18 -0.46 16.73
N ASN A 128 -8.89 -0.31 17.02
CA ASN A 128 -8.32 0.88 17.67
C ASN A 128 -7.88 1.97 16.68
N GLY A 129 -8.08 1.79 15.38
CA GLY A 129 -7.66 2.71 14.32
C GLY A 129 -6.18 2.61 13.93
N CYS A 130 -5.40 1.75 14.59
CA CYS A 130 -4.02 1.47 14.18
C CYS A 130 -3.99 0.51 13.00
N THR A 131 -2.89 0.53 12.25
CA THR A 131 -2.75 -0.29 11.03
C THR A 131 -1.51 -1.17 11.08
N THR A 132 -1.61 -2.34 10.46
CA THR A 132 -0.50 -3.27 10.21
C THR A 132 -0.40 -3.49 8.71
N VAL A 133 0.82 -3.48 8.16
CA VAL A 133 1.05 -3.74 6.72
C VAL A 133 1.72 -5.09 6.55
N HIS A 134 1.02 -6.00 5.89
CA HIS A 134 1.43 -7.37 5.61
C HIS A 134 1.99 -7.45 4.16
N PRO A 135 3.32 -7.56 3.96
CA PRO A 135 3.94 -7.57 2.63
C PRO A 135 3.97 -8.97 2.00
N ALA A 136 4.13 -9.05 0.67
CA ALA A 136 4.36 -10.30 -0.04
C ALA A 136 5.45 -11.17 0.62
N GLY A 137 5.14 -12.46 0.84
CA GLY A 137 5.98 -13.39 1.57
C GLY A 137 5.75 -13.42 3.09
N SER A 138 4.81 -12.64 3.63
CA SER A 138 4.35 -12.82 5.02
C SER A 138 3.16 -13.79 5.13
N VAL A 139 2.97 -14.33 6.33
CA VAL A 139 1.68 -14.87 6.78
C VAL A 139 1.29 -14.16 8.08
N PHE A 140 0.00 -13.91 8.27
CA PHE A 140 -0.56 -13.45 9.55
C PHE A 140 -1.83 -14.23 9.90
N PHE A 141 -2.34 -13.98 11.10
CA PHE A 141 -3.43 -14.74 11.71
C PHE A 141 -4.49 -13.79 12.25
N GLU A 142 -5.76 -14.07 11.95
CA GLU A 142 -6.89 -13.24 12.33
C GLU A 142 -7.73 -13.97 13.38
N ASP A 143 -7.98 -13.31 14.52
CA ASP A 143 -8.64 -13.91 15.68
C ASP A 143 -10.17 -13.90 15.59
N ALA A 144 -10.80 -14.93 16.16
CA ALA A 144 -12.26 -15.09 16.15
C ALA A 144 -12.95 -13.96 16.94
N GLY A 145 -13.82 -13.21 16.26
CA GLY A 145 -14.61 -12.11 16.83
C GLY A 145 -13.90 -10.76 16.93
N GLU A 146 -12.64 -10.65 16.50
CA GLU A 146 -11.96 -9.36 16.41
C GLU A 146 -12.48 -8.50 15.25
N VAL A 147 -12.47 -7.18 15.42
CA VAL A 147 -13.02 -6.21 14.46
C VAL A 147 -11.89 -5.51 13.70
N HIS A 148 -11.92 -5.63 12.37
CA HIS A 148 -10.92 -5.08 11.47
C HIS A 148 -11.47 -4.80 10.05
N ASN A 149 -10.67 -4.16 9.22
CA ASN A 149 -10.90 -3.96 7.78
C ASN A 149 -9.58 -4.17 7.03
N ALA A 150 -9.55 -5.07 6.04
CA ALA A 150 -8.38 -5.35 5.24
C ALA A 150 -8.50 -4.68 3.87
N LEU A 151 -7.49 -3.89 3.47
CA LEU A 151 -7.48 -3.15 2.22
C LEU A 151 -6.13 -3.15 1.50
N ASN A 152 -6.16 -3.04 0.18
CA ASN A 152 -4.97 -2.84 -0.64
C ASN A 152 -4.72 -1.33 -0.83
N GLN A 153 -3.77 -0.79 -0.06
CA GLN A 153 -3.28 0.59 -0.20
C GLN A 153 -2.20 0.77 -1.29
N THR A 154 -1.80 -0.31 -1.98
CA THR A 154 -0.81 -0.22 -3.05
C THR A 154 -1.42 0.31 -4.35
N GLY A 155 -0.57 0.81 -5.25
CA GLY A 155 -0.98 1.15 -6.62
C GLY A 155 -1.10 -0.05 -7.57
N GLY A 156 -0.97 -1.28 -7.08
CA GLY A 156 -1.01 -2.52 -7.86
C GLY A 156 -2.07 -3.49 -7.35
N VAL A 157 -2.11 -4.70 -7.91
CA VAL A 157 -2.93 -5.79 -7.39
C VAL A 157 -2.20 -6.46 -6.22
N THR A 158 -2.93 -6.75 -5.14
CA THR A 158 -2.47 -7.61 -4.05
C THR A 158 -3.21 -8.94 -4.14
N ASP A 159 -2.46 -10.04 -4.04
CA ASP A 159 -2.91 -11.42 -4.22
C ASP A 159 -2.69 -12.16 -2.89
N VAL A 160 -3.75 -12.72 -2.32
CA VAL A 160 -3.81 -13.20 -0.94
C VAL A 160 -4.50 -14.55 -0.86
N TYR A 161 -3.91 -15.49 -0.13
CA TYR A 161 -4.48 -16.82 0.10
C TYR A 161 -4.95 -16.91 1.55
N ALA A 162 -6.26 -16.84 1.75
CA ALA A 162 -6.91 -16.91 3.06
C ALA A 162 -7.49 -18.30 3.31
N THR A 163 -7.28 -18.84 4.52
CA THR A 163 -7.86 -20.10 4.97
C THR A 163 -8.71 -19.84 6.22
N PHE A 164 -10.02 -19.69 6.02
CA PHE A 164 -11.01 -19.46 7.07
C PHE A 164 -11.38 -20.80 7.73
N MET A 165 -11.33 -20.85 9.06
CA MET A 165 -11.78 -22.00 9.84
C MET A 165 -12.94 -21.55 10.72
N SER A 166 -14.16 -21.97 10.39
CA SER A 166 -15.40 -21.41 10.95
C SER A 166 -16.31 -22.49 11.54
N PRO A 167 -17.21 -22.16 12.49
CA PRO A 167 -18.29 -23.05 12.90
C PRO A 167 -19.14 -23.43 11.68
N SER A 168 -19.58 -24.69 11.58
CA SER A 168 -20.19 -25.21 10.35
C SER A 168 -21.46 -24.44 9.97
N GLY A 169 -21.55 -24.03 8.70
CA GLY A 169 -22.62 -23.19 8.15
C GLY A 169 -22.51 -21.69 8.42
N ALA A 170 -21.48 -21.21 9.13
CA ALA A 170 -21.27 -19.77 9.36
C ALA A 170 -20.62 -19.09 8.13
N PRO A 171 -20.97 -17.82 7.82
CA PRO A 171 -20.30 -17.06 6.77
C PRO A 171 -18.86 -16.72 7.20
N PRO A 172 -17.88 -16.69 6.27
CA PRO A 172 -16.48 -16.44 6.62
C PRO A 172 -16.23 -15.00 7.10
N LEU A 173 -17.04 -14.03 6.66
CA LEU A 173 -17.02 -12.64 7.12
C LEU A 173 -18.40 -12.27 7.66
N ILE A 174 -18.43 -11.65 8.84
CA ILE A 174 -19.63 -11.10 9.49
C ILE A 174 -19.50 -9.57 9.48
N PRO A 175 -20.33 -8.82 8.72
CA PRO A 175 -20.21 -7.36 8.64
C PRO A 175 -20.35 -6.65 10.00
N ALA A 176 -19.51 -5.66 10.22
CA ALA A 176 -19.48 -4.81 11.41
C ALA A 176 -19.63 -3.33 11.03
N GLY A 177 -19.96 -2.49 12.02
CA GLY A 177 -19.83 -1.03 11.88
C GLY A 177 -18.38 -0.59 12.07
N ASP A 178 -18.05 0.60 11.56
CA ASP A 178 -16.79 1.27 11.90
C ASP A 178 -16.75 1.53 13.42
N PRO A 179 -15.74 1.03 14.16
CA PRO A 179 -15.66 1.19 15.61
C PRO A 179 -15.25 2.62 16.04
N GLY A 180 -14.92 3.52 15.10
CA GLY A 180 -14.50 4.90 15.40
C GLY A 180 -13.13 4.99 16.08
N GLY A 181 -12.32 3.93 15.98
CA GLY A 181 -10.98 3.87 16.54
C GLY A 181 -10.06 4.90 15.87
N VAL A 182 -9.27 5.60 16.68
CA VAL A 182 -8.19 6.49 16.22
C VAL A 182 -6.91 5.98 16.85
N CYS A 183 -5.91 5.64 16.01
CA CYS A 183 -4.65 5.15 16.53
C CYS A 183 -4.05 6.18 17.48
N ARG A 184 -3.69 5.70 18.67
CA ARG A 184 -2.83 6.41 19.60
C ARG A 184 -1.55 5.63 19.66
N ASP A 185 -0.43 6.32 19.48
CA ASP A 185 0.85 5.79 19.93
C ASP A 185 0.69 5.39 21.40
N ARG A 186 1.15 4.18 21.77
CA ARG A 186 1.19 3.82 23.18
C ARG A 186 2.35 4.58 23.78
N ASP A 187 2.04 5.63 24.54
CA ASP A 187 3.01 6.27 25.42
C ASP A 187 3.75 5.19 26.23
N HIS A 188 5.08 5.29 26.28
CA HIS A 188 5.95 4.28 26.90
C HIS A 188 6.00 4.45 28.42
N ASP A 189 4.95 3.97 29.11
CA ASP A 189 4.90 3.72 30.56
C ASP A 189 5.49 2.34 30.93
#